data_AF-A0A7C4TNS2-F1
#
_entry.id   AF-A0A7C4TNS2-F1
#
_cell.length_a   1.000
_cell.length_b   1.000
_cell.length_c   1.000
_cell.angle_alpha   90.00
_cell.angle_beta   90.00
_cell.angle_gamma   90.00
#
_symmetry.space_group_name_H-M   'P 1'
#
loop_
_entity.id
_entity.type
_entity.pdbx_description
1 polymer ?
#
loop_
_entity_poly.entity_id
_entity_poly.type
_entity_poly.pdbx_seq_one_letter_code
_entity_poly.pdbx_strand_id
1 'polypeptide(L)'
;MSVGSVCTVLVVMLVLFNIIPLHILNAQTVELEVLSVTWGSLASPTEVGPGDIGQLSITLRTMNTISSSTITAALELPKGLTSVTGDSKVITYYRAGGSSIPAGSVIELQFKVRVSDNAVLGTYRAKLTLEYVVEVLYYSRVYTTELYVSIPVNGRPNIRIYSYDTSVSPGRQVITIGLVNNGTASAKNVVFELLTQPQIYINITKLEVGDIPPVNEVKVPVELFIPPTLSNTTLILTTTVTYYGPLGITYTSTSKNNIYVEQYDKPILNTYLSSNELLSGSSLSTNLTILNSGGIARDVVVRLTTQQPLQIYGNTLYVIDEVRPNEDIVIPVTISSTPTT
;
A
#
# COMPACT_ATOMS: atom_id res chain seq x y z
N MET A 1 -45.10 -27.57 -92.19
CA MET A 1 -45.14 -27.02 -90.81
C MET A 1 -44.49 -28.04 -89.89
N SER A 2 -43.28 -27.72 -89.42
CA SER A 2 -42.32 -28.67 -88.86
C SER A 2 -42.57 -28.88 -87.36
N VAL A 3 -42.89 -30.11 -86.98
CA VAL A 3 -43.04 -30.58 -85.58
C VAL A 3 -41.67 -30.65 -84.86
N GLY A 4 -40.55 -30.56 -85.60
CA GLY A 4 -39.19 -30.60 -85.06
C GLY A 4 -38.72 -29.30 -84.39
N SER A 5 -39.40 -28.18 -84.62
CA SER A 5 -39.00 -26.87 -84.07
C SER A 5 -39.59 -26.58 -82.69
N VAL A 6 -40.64 -27.30 -82.27
CA VAL A 6 -41.31 -27.08 -80.97
C VAL A 6 -40.61 -27.86 -79.85
N CYS A 7 -40.11 -29.08 -80.14
CA CYS A 7 -39.37 -29.88 -79.15
C CYS A 7 -38.00 -29.28 -78.79
N THR A 8 -37.30 -28.64 -79.73
CA THR A 8 -36.01 -27.99 -79.46
C THR A 8 -36.15 -26.74 -78.60
N VAL A 9 -37.22 -25.95 -78.78
CA VAL A 9 -37.50 -24.78 -77.94
C VAL A 9 -37.88 -25.19 -76.51
N LEU A 10 -38.62 -26.31 -76.35
CA LEU A 10 -39.03 -26.79 -75.02
C LEU A 10 -37.85 -27.33 -74.20
N VAL A 11 -36.92 -28.06 -74.83
CA VAL A 11 -35.71 -28.60 -74.16
C VAL A 11 -34.74 -27.47 -73.79
N VAL A 12 -34.61 -26.43 -74.62
CA VAL A 12 -33.79 -25.25 -74.29
C VAL A 12 -34.41 -24.42 -73.17
N MET A 13 -35.75 -24.30 -73.10
CA MET A 13 -36.42 -23.63 -71.97
C MET A 13 -36.32 -24.41 -70.65
N LEU A 14 -36.32 -25.74 -70.67
CA LEU A 14 -36.15 -26.55 -69.45
C LEU A 14 -34.72 -26.50 -68.89
N VAL A 15 -33.71 -26.30 -69.75
CA VAL A 15 -32.31 -26.12 -69.34
C VAL A 15 -32.07 -24.70 -68.81
N LEU A 16 -32.76 -23.68 -69.33
CA LEU A 16 -32.67 -22.31 -68.84
C LEU A 16 -33.39 -22.07 -67.49
N PHE A 17 -34.40 -22.88 -67.14
CA PHE A 17 -35.08 -22.81 -65.85
C PHE A 17 -34.42 -23.61 -64.71
N ASN A 18 -33.36 -24.38 -64.99
CA ASN A 18 -32.60 -25.13 -63.96
C ASN A 18 -31.28 -24.47 -63.56
N ILE A 19 -31.00 -23.26 -64.05
CA ILE A 19 -29.94 -22.43 -63.48
C ILE A 19 -30.55 -21.68 -62.30
N ILE A 20 -30.89 -22.41 -61.24
CA ILE A 20 -31.10 -21.79 -59.94
C ILE A 20 -29.76 -21.13 -59.62
N PRO A 21 -29.69 -19.80 -59.44
CA PRO A 21 -28.45 -19.20 -58.97
C PRO A 21 -28.15 -19.89 -57.63
N LEU A 22 -27.05 -20.64 -57.56
CA LEU A 22 -26.46 -21.03 -56.29
C LEU A 22 -26.26 -19.70 -55.55
N HIS A 23 -27.20 -19.36 -54.67
CA HIS A 23 -26.93 -18.41 -53.62
C HIS A 23 -25.85 -19.11 -52.82
N ILE A 24 -24.61 -18.68 -53.03
CA ILE A 24 -23.54 -18.90 -52.08
C ILE A 24 -24.08 -18.26 -50.80
N LEU A 25 -24.67 -19.08 -49.95
CA LEU A 25 -25.13 -18.66 -48.65
C LEU A 25 -23.85 -18.26 -47.92
N ASN A 26 -23.56 -16.96 -47.90
CA ASN A 26 -22.46 -16.44 -47.11
C ASN A 26 -22.69 -16.97 -45.69
N ALA A 27 -21.74 -17.78 -45.21
CA ALA A 27 -21.79 -18.33 -43.88
C ALA A 27 -21.98 -17.15 -42.91
N GLN A 28 -23.07 -17.17 -42.14
CA GLN A 28 -23.36 -16.15 -41.15
C GLN A 28 -22.28 -16.24 -40.07
N THR A 29 -21.21 -15.47 -40.20
CA THR A 29 -20.16 -15.35 -39.20
C THR A 29 -20.76 -14.61 -38.01
N VAL A 30 -20.77 -15.23 -36.83
CA VAL A 30 -21.20 -14.54 -35.61
C VAL A 30 -20.20 -13.43 -35.34
N GLU A 31 -20.68 -12.20 -35.32
CA GLU A 31 -19.88 -11.04 -34.97
C GLU A 31 -19.88 -10.87 -33.44
N LEU A 32 -18.66 -10.82 -32.89
CA LEU A 32 -18.38 -10.69 -31.46
C LEU A 32 -17.53 -9.44 -31.26
N GLU A 33 -18.00 -8.53 -30.43
CA GLU A 33 -17.30 -7.28 -30.11
C GLU A 33 -16.67 -7.38 -28.72
N VAL A 34 -15.42 -6.93 -28.58
CA VAL A 34 -14.76 -6.82 -27.28
C VAL A 34 -15.21 -5.52 -26.60
N LEU A 35 -15.92 -5.64 -25.48
CA LEU A 35 -16.38 -4.49 -24.70
C LEU A 35 -15.31 -4.02 -23.71
N SER A 36 -14.67 -4.96 -23.01
CA SER A 36 -13.66 -4.63 -22.00
C SER A 36 -12.71 -5.79 -21.72
N VAL A 37 -11.53 -5.44 -21.22
CA VAL A 37 -10.50 -6.36 -20.74
C VAL A 37 -9.99 -5.79 -19.43
N THR A 38 -10.29 -6.46 -18.31
CA THR A 38 -9.92 -5.98 -16.97
C THR A 38 -9.44 -7.12 -16.10
N TRP A 39 -8.56 -6.84 -15.16
CA TRP A 39 -8.28 -7.75 -14.06
C TRP A 39 -9.39 -7.64 -13.00
N GLY A 40 -9.69 -8.74 -12.32
CA GLY A 40 -10.83 -8.85 -11.41
C GLY A 40 -12.13 -9.03 -12.20
N SER A 41 -13.10 -8.17 -11.95
CA SER A 41 -14.34 -8.08 -12.72
C SER A 41 -14.64 -6.61 -13.05
N LEU A 42 -15.61 -6.36 -13.93
CA LEU A 42 -16.01 -4.99 -14.25
C LEU A 42 -16.55 -4.22 -13.02
N ALA A 43 -17.22 -4.93 -12.10
CA ALA A 43 -17.76 -4.34 -10.88
C ALA A 43 -16.73 -4.21 -9.75
N SER A 44 -15.66 -5.01 -9.79
CA SER A 44 -14.60 -5.01 -8.79
C SER A 44 -13.26 -5.25 -9.50
N PRO A 45 -12.73 -4.21 -10.18
CA PRO A 45 -11.46 -4.32 -10.88
C PRO A 45 -10.33 -4.51 -9.87
N THR A 46 -9.28 -5.22 -10.31
CA THR A 46 -8.05 -5.38 -9.55
C THR A 46 -6.85 -4.87 -10.34
N GLU A 47 -5.76 -4.61 -9.65
CA GLU A 47 -4.48 -4.27 -10.27
C GLU A 47 -3.52 -5.43 -10.08
N VAL A 48 -2.76 -5.72 -11.13
CA VAL A 48 -1.71 -6.74 -11.09
C VAL A 48 -0.41 -6.14 -11.59
N GLY A 49 0.68 -6.60 -10.98
CA GLY A 49 2.03 -6.36 -11.42
C GLY A 49 2.83 -7.65 -11.59
N PRO A 50 4.12 -7.52 -11.92
CA PRO A 50 5.06 -8.63 -11.97
C PRO A 50 4.98 -9.54 -10.74
N GLY A 51 4.88 -10.85 -10.97
CA GLY A 51 4.79 -11.89 -9.95
C GLY A 51 3.38 -12.20 -9.44
N ASP A 52 2.37 -11.40 -9.81
CA ASP A 52 1.00 -11.63 -9.38
C ASP A 52 0.31 -12.72 -10.19
N ILE A 53 -0.66 -13.39 -9.55
CA ILE A 53 -1.63 -14.25 -10.21
C ILE A 53 -2.99 -13.55 -10.10
N GLY A 54 -3.59 -13.25 -11.24
CA GLY A 54 -4.84 -12.50 -11.34
C GLY A 54 -5.91 -13.26 -12.11
N GLN A 55 -7.15 -12.83 -11.88
CA GLN A 55 -8.29 -13.18 -12.72
C GLN A 55 -8.40 -12.13 -13.83
N LEU A 56 -8.25 -12.53 -15.09
CA LEU A 56 -8.46 -11.69 -16.25
C LEU A 56 -9.89 -11.93 -16.78
N SER A 57 -10.69 -10.88 -16.79
CA SER A 57 -12.03 -10.88 -17.36
C SER A 57 -12.03 -10.18 -18.71
N ILE A 58 -12.53 -10.88 -19.73
CA ILE A 58 -12.77 -10.34 -21.07
C ILE A 58 -14.28 -10.34 -21.29
N THR A 59 -14.85 -9.15 -21.45
CA THR A 59 -16.29 -9.00 -21.70
C THR A 59 -16.52 -8.80 -23.19
N LEU A 60 -17.41 -9.62 -23.75
CA LEU A 60 -17.78 -9.62 -25.16
C LEU A 60 -19.27 -9.33 -25.32
N ARG A 61 -19.65 -8.76 -26.46
CA ARG A 61 -21.04 -8.62 -26.91
C ARG A 61 -21.28 -9.47 -28.14
N THR A 62 -22.34 -10.28 -28.13
CA THR A 62 -22.80 -10.98 -29.33
C THR A 62 -23.63 -10.04 -30.20
N MET A 63 -23.36 -9.95 -31.49
CA MET A 63 -24.20 -9.20 -32.44
C MET A 63 -25.30 -10.07 -33.06
N ASN A 64 -25.06 -11.38 -33.12
CA ASN A 64 -26.00 -12.37 -33.61
C ASN A 64 -26.25 -13.44 -32.56
N THR A 65 -27.38 -14.14 -32.67
CA THR A 65 -27.68 -15.31 -31.82
C THR A 65 -26.70 -16.44 -32.15
N ILE A 66 -26.10 -17.04 -31.11
CA ILE A 66 -25.32 -18.26 -31.22
C ILE A 66 -26.23 -19.42 -30.83
N SER A 67 -26.42 -20.39 -31.73
CA SER A 67 -27.34 -21.52 -31.50
C SER A 67 -26.90 -22.38 -30.29
N SER A 68 -25.60 -22.50 -30.04
CA SER A 68 -25.04 -23.15 -28.84
C SER A 68 -25.21 -22.30 -27.58
N SER A 69 -25.47 -22.96 -26.44
CA SER A 69 -25.39 -22.35 -25.12
C SER A 69 -23.97 -22.23 -24.57
N THR A 70 -22.97 -22.74 -25.30
CA THR A 70 -21.57 -22.79 -24.85
C THR A 70 -20.61 -22.17 -25.85
N ILE A 71 -19.59 -21.49 -25.31
CA ILE A 71 -18.43 -21.00 -26.06
C ILE A 71 -17.18 -21.51 -25.35
N THR A 72 -16.30 -22.17 -26.08
CA THR A 72 -14.95 -22.49 -25.62
C THR A 72 -14.02 -21.36 -26.03
N ALA A 73 -13.27 -20.81 -25.08
CA ALA A 73 -12.40 -19.68 -25.34
C ALA A 73 -10.97 -20.03 -24.97
N ALA A 74 -10.06 -19.86 -25.92
CA ALA A 74 -8.63 -20.08 -25.76
C ALA A 74 -7.87 -18.77 -25.94
N LEU A 75 -7.11 -18.37 -24.93
CA LEU A 75 -6.30 -17.17 -24.95
C LEU A 75 -4.82 -17.54 -25.05
N GLU A 76 -4.16 -17.07 -26.10
CA GLU A 76 -2.71 -17.18 -26.28
C GLU A 76 -2.04 -16.04 -25.52
N LEU A 77 -1.23 -16.40 -24.53
CA LEU A 77 -0.56 -15.46 -23.64
C LEU A 77 0.76 -15.01 -24.26
N PRO A 78 0.95 -13.69 -24.49
CA PRO A 78 2.21 -13.16 -24.99
C PRO A 78 3.31 -13.25 -23.93
N LYS A 79 4.57 -13.14 -24.36
CA LYS A 79 5.74 -13.13 -23.47
C LYS A 79 5.55 -12.13 -22.33
N GLY A 80 5.71 -12.59 -21.08
CA GLY A 80 5.45 -11.80 -19.86
C GLY A 80 4.17 -12.21 -19.13
N LEU A 81 3.29 -12.97 -19.78
CA LEU A 81 2.10 -13.58 -19.20
C LEU A 81 2.15 -15.10 -19.39
N THR A 82 1.67 -15.84 -18.41
CA THR A 82 1.66 -17.32 -18.40
C THR A 82 0.42 -17.86 -17.71
N SER A 83 0.09 -19.13 -17.94
CA SER A 83 -0.84 -19.84 -17.06
C SER A 83 -0.22 -19.99 -15.66
N VAL A 84 -1.02 -20.39 -14.68
CA VAL A 84 -0.50 -20.68 -13.32
C VAL A 84 0.58 -21.79 -13.34
N THR A 85 0.53 -22.68 -14.33
CA THR A 85 1.48 -23.78 -14.55
C THR A 85 2.65 -23.41 -15.47
N GLY A 86 2.66 -22.21 -16.05
CA GLY A 86 3.73 -21.72 -16.94
C GLY A 86 3.46 -21.84 -18.44
N ASP A 87 2.28 -22.30 -18.84
CA ASP A 87 1.90 -22.47 -20.25
C ASP A 87 1.63 -21.12 -20.94
N SER A 88 1.85 -21.05 -22.25
CA SER A 88 1.55 -19.87 -23.08
C SER A 88 0.10 -19.82 -23.55
N LYS A 89 -0.77 -20.70 -23.05
CA LYS A 89 -2.18 -20.78 -23.46
C LYS A 89 -3.04 -21.12 -22.24
N VAL A 90 -4.17 -20.43 -22.12
CA VAL A 90 -5.20 -20.72 -21.12
C VAL A 90 -6.55 -20.89 -21.79
N ILE A 91 -7.38 -21.78 -21.27
CA ILE A 91 -8.70 -22.12 -21.83
C ILE A 91 -9.75 -21.90 -20.74
N THR A 92 -10.88 -21.31 -21.14
CA THR A 92 -12.08 -21.18 -20.30
C THR A 92 -13.31 -21.49 -21.13
N TYR A 93 -14.46 -21.59 -20.47
CA TYR A 93 -15.74 -21.80 -21.14
C TYR A 93 -16.79 -20.83 -20.60
N TYR A 94 -17.63 -20.34 -21.49
CA TYR A 94 -18.88 -19.68 -21.13
C TYR A 94 -20.04 -20.64 -21.34
N ARG A 95 -21.02 -20.61 -20.43
CA ARG A 95 -22.26 -21.38 -20.53
C ARG A 95 -23.45 -20.48 -20.18
N ALA A 96 -24.33 -20.27 -21.15
CA ALA A 96 -25.60 -19.61 -20.92
C ALA A 96 -26.57 -20.53 -20.16
N GLY A 97 -27.54 -19.92 -19.47
CA GLY A 97 -28.61 -20.64 -18.78
C GLY A 97 -29.67 -21.24 -19.70
N GLY A 98 -29.75 -20.77 -20.96
CA GLY A 98 -30.67 -21.26 -21.98
C GLY A 98 -30.04 -22.30 -22.92
N SER A 99 -30.76 -22.67 -23.98
CA SER A 99 -30.26 -23.55 -25.04
C SER A 99 -29.39 -22.82 -26.08
N SER A 100 -29.46 -21.50 -26.12
CA SER A 100 -28.72 -20.63 -27.05
C SER A 100 -28.24 -19.36 -26.36
N ILE A 101 -27.36 -18.60 -27.00
CA ILE A 101 -26.93 -17.28 -26.56
C ILE A 101 -27.58 -16.24 -27.46
N PRO A 102 -28.58 -15.47 -26.97
CA PRO A 102 -29.27 -14.46 -27.77
C PRO A 102 -28.35 -13.39 -28.33
N ALA A 103 -28.74 -12.77 -29.45
CA ALA A 103 -28.13 -11.53 -29.92
C ALA A 103 -28.20 -10.42 -28.87
N GLY A 104 -27.14 -9.63 -28.75
CA GLY A 104 -27.00 -8.56 -27.75
C GLY A 104 -26.59 -9.05 -26.36
N SER A 105 -26.37 -10.35 -26.16
CA SER A 105 -25.92 -10.89 -24.88
C SER A 105 -24.53 -10.40 -24.53
N VAL A 106 -24.33 -10.09 -23.25
CA VAL A 106 -23.01 -9.75 -22.70
C VAL A 106 -22.43 -11.00 -22.05
N ILE A 107 -21.25 -11.39 -22.53
CA ILE A 107 -20.54 -12.60 -22.13
C ILE A 107 -19.29 -12.20 -21.37
N GLU A 108 -19.06 -12.76 -20.19
CA GLU A 108 -17.81 -12.58 -19.46
C GLU A 108 -17.00 -13.88 -19.49
N LEU A 109 -15.80 -13.81 -20.05
CA LEU A 109 -14.82 -14.89 -20.08
C LEU A 109 -13.78 -14.64 -19.00
N GLN A 110 -13.55 -15.65 -18.16
CA GLN A 110 -12.72 -15.56 -16.98
C GLN A 110 -11.50 -16.49 -17.14
N PHE A 111 -10.30 -15.91 -17.19
CA PHE A 111 -9.01 -16.61 -17.26
C PHE A 111 -8.15 -16.36 -16.03
N LYS A 112 -7.59 -17.41 -15.44
CA LYS A 112 -6.59 -17.26 -14.38
C LYS A 112 -5.20 -17.16 -15.02
N VAL A 113 -4.55 -16.00 -14.88
CA VAL A 113 -3.29 -15.68 -15.57
C VAL A 113 -2.25 -15.24 -14.54
N ARG A 114 -1.02 -15.68 -14.72
CA ARG A 114 0.16 -15.25 -13.96
C ARG A 114 0.94 -14.22 -14.76
N VAL A 115 1.27 -13.09 -14.13
CA VAL A 115 2.21 -12.11 -14.65
C VAL A 115 3.62 -12.56 -14.24
N SER A 116 4.52 -12.70 -15.20
CA SER A 116 5.90 -13.14 -14.91
C SER A 116 6.63 -12.14 -14.00
N ASP A 117 7.56 -12.61 -13.18
CA ASP A 117 8.31 -11.75 -12.22
C ASP A 117 9.14 -10.66 -12.92
N ASN A 118 9.51 -10.88 -14.18
CA ASN A 118 10.26 -9.95 -15.04
C ASN A 118 9.39 -9.28 -16.12
N ALA A 119 8.06 -9.36 -16.00
CA ALA A 119 7.16 -8.69 -16.94
C ALA A 119 7.38 -7.17 -16.89
N VAL A 120 7.34 -6.52 -18.05
CA VAL A 120 7.40 -5.07 -18.14
C VAL A 120 6.00 -4.51 -17.98
N LEU A 121 5.84 -3.39 -17.28
CA LEU A 121 4.54 -2.71 -17.20
C LEU A 121 4.12 -2.21 -18.58
N GLY A 122 2.83 -2.33 -18.90
CA GLY A 122 2.28 -1.91 -20.18
C GLY A 122 1.14 -2.78 -20.66
N THR A 123 0.77 -2.61 -21.92
CA THR A 123 -0.35 -3.32 -22.54
C THR A 123 0.17 -4.47 -23.41
N TYR A 124 -0.32 -5.67 -23.13
CA TYR A 124 0.01 -6.90 -23.82
C TYR A 124 -1.09 -7.25 -24.81
N ARG A 125 -0.73 -7.46 -26.09
CA ARG A 125 -1.69 -7.90 -27.11
C ARG A 125 -1.73 -9.42 -27.14
N ALA A 126 -2.91 -9.99 -26.93
CA ALA A 126 -3.13 -11.43 -26.90
C ALA A 126 -4.17 -11.84 -27.97
N LYS A 127 -3.99 -13.05 -28.53
CA LYS A 127 -4.95 -13.64 -29.47
C LYS A 127 -5.97 -14.47 -28.68
N LEU A 128 -7.24 -14.14 -28.85
CA LEU A 128 -8.38 -14.84 -28.28
C LEU A 128 -9.07 -15.65 -29.39
N THR A 129 -9.11 -16.96 -29.25
CA THR A 129 -9.78 -17.87 -30.17
C THR A 129 -11.05 -18.40 -29.51
N LEU A 130 -12.19 -18.22 -30.17
CA LEU A 130 -13.50 -18.60 -29.67
C LEU A 130 -14.08 -19.69 -30.56
N GLU A 131 -14.47 -20.81 -29.97
CA GLU A 131 -15.10 -21.93 -30.64
C GLU A 131 -16.53 -22.12 -30.12
N TYR A 132 -17.48 -22.15 -31.04
CA TYR A 132 -18.90 -22.33 -30.74
C TYR A 132 -19.61 -23.06 -31.88
N VAL A 133 -20.71 -23.72 -31.54
CA VAL A 133 -21.53 -24.43 -32.52
C VAL A 133 -22.65 -23.51 -33.00
N VAL A 134 -22.80 -23.43 -34.31
CA VAL A 134 -23.96 -22.80 -34.96
C VAL A 134 -24.75 -23.89 -35.69
N GLU A 135 -26.06 -23.88 -35.48
CA GLU A 135 -26.98 -24.78 -36.17
C GLU A 135 -27.50 -24.08 -37.44
N VAL A 136 -27.33 -24.73 -38.58
CA VAL A 136 -27.80 -24.23 -39.88
C VAL A 136 -28.73 -25.28 -40.48
N LEU A 137 -30.04 -25.07 -40.32
CA LEU A 137 -31.13 -25.93 -40.82
C LEU A 137 -30.99 -27.42 -40.46
N TYR A 138 -30.16 -28.17 -41.20
CA TYR A 138 -30.03 -29.63 -41.13
C TYR A 138 -28.68 -30.13 -40.60
N TYR A 139 -27.74 -29.25 -40.25
CA TYR A 139 -26.44 -29.63 -39.72
C TYR A 139 -25.94 -28.64 -38.65
N SER A 140 -25.09 -29.15 -37.76
CA SER A 140 -24.31 -28.34 -36.82
C SER A 140 -22.89 -28.16 -37.35
N ARG A 141 -22.34 -26.95 -37.19
CA ARG A 141 -20.95 -26.66 -37.58
C ARG A 141 -20.25 -25.91 -36.47
N VAL A 142 -19.02 -26.31 -36.18
CA VAL A 142 -18.13 -25.56 -35.29
C VAL A 142 -17.58 -24.36 -36.05
N TYR A 143 -17.75 -23.18 -35.48
CA TYR A 143 -17.17 -21.94 -35.97
C TYR A 143 -16.06 -21.49 -35.03
N THR A 144 -15.01 -20.96 -35.63
CA THR A 144 -13.87 -20.38 -34.92
C THR A 144 -13.79 -18.90 -35.25
N THR A 145 -13.86 -18.05 -34.23
CA THR A 145 -13.66 -16.60 -34.36
C THR A 145 -12.37 -16.21 -33.63
N GLU A 146 -11.53 -15.43 -34.29
CA GLU A 146 -10.29 -14.91 -33.71
C GLU A 146 -10.43 -13.41 -33.44
N LEU A 147 -10.12 -13.00 -32.22
CA LEU A 147 -10.11 -11.61 -31.77
C LEU A 147 -8.74 -11.30 -31.17
N TYR A 148 -8.38 -10.01 -31.16
CA TYR A 148 -7.20 -9.54 -30.43
C TYR A 148 -7.64 -8.66 -29.27
N VAL A 149 -7.11 -8.95 -28.09
CA VAL A 149 -7.43 -8.24 -26.85
C VAL A 149 -6.18 -7.57 -26.29
N SER A 150 -6.38 -6.43 -25.64
CA SER A 150 -5.34 -5.63 -25.01
C SER A 150 -5.40 -5.83 -23.49
N ILE A 151 -4.42 -6.53 -22.93
CA ILE A 151 -4.34 -6.88 -21.51
C ILE A 151 -3.45 -5.84 -20.80
N PRO A 152 -4.00 -4.97 -19.94
CA PRO A 152 -3.20 -3.97 -19.23
C PRO A 152 -2.48 -4.57 -18.02
N VAL A 153 -1.17 -4.36 -17.88
CA VAL A 153 -0.39 -4.70 -16.68
C VAL A 153 0.21 -3.41 -16.15
N ASN A 154 -0.52 -2.75 -15.25
CA ASN A 154 -0.19 -1.41 -14.76
C ASN A 154 0.68 -1.43 -13.49
N GLY A 155 0.87 -2.61 -12.88
CA GLY A 155 1.48 -2.74 -11.57
C GLY A 155 0.49 -2.42 -10.46
N ARG A 156 0.88 -2.71 -9.22
CA ARG A 156 0.12 -2.33 -8.02
C ARG A 156 1.03 -1.73 -6.96
N PRO A 157 0.58 -0.72 -6.21
CA PRO A 157 1.32 -0.21 -5.08
C PRO A 157 1.29 -1.20 -3.90
N ASN A 158 2.29 -1.15 -3.04
CA ASN A 158 2.32 -1.93 -1.81
C ASN A 158 3.16 -1.18 -0.76
N ILE A 159 2.50 -0.38 0.08
CA ILE A 159 3.17 0.34 1.16
C ILE A 159 3.42 -0.60 2.34
N ARG A 160 4.69 -0.81 2.67
CA ARG A 160 5.14 -1.42 3.92
C ARG A 160 5.51 -0.32 4.92
N ILE A 161 5.11 -0.53 6.17
CA ILE A 161 5.28 0.42 7.26
C ILE A 161 6.19 -0.21 8.32
N TYR A 162 7.13 0.56 8.85
CA TYR A 162 7.99 0.14 9.96
C TYR A 162 8.50 1.33 10.77
N SER A 163 8.87 1.08 12.03
CA SER A 163 9.61 2.03 12.85
C SER A 163 11.11 1.80 12.70
N TYR A 164 11.90 2.87 12.64
CA TYR A 164 13.36 2.79 12.78
C TYR A 164 13.78 2.60 14.24
N ASP A 165 12.99 3.13 15.16
CA ASP A 165 13.26 3.12 16.58
C ASP A 165 12.60 1.91 17.25
N THR A 166 13.38 1.19 18.05
CA THR A 166 12.91 0.02 18.82
C THR A 166 12.75 0.30 20.31
N SER A 167 13.38 1.36 20.81
CA SER A 167 13.23 1.84 22.19
C SER A 167 13.19 3.37 22.26
N VAL A 168 12.62 3.88 23.34
CA VAL A 168 12.49 5.30 23.65
C VAL A 168 12.55 5.50 25.16
N SER A 169 13.13 6.60 25.63
CA SER A 169 13.12 6.94 27.06
C SER A 169 11.94 7.84 27.41
N PRO A 170 11.45 7.82 28.65
CA PRO A 170 10.42 8.76 29.10
C PRO A 170 10.81 10.24 28.90
N GLY A 171 9.82 11.08 28.62
CA GLY A 171 9.99 12.48 28.24
C GLY A 171 9.69 12.75 26.76
N ARG A 172 10.21 13.86 26.24
CA ARG A 172 10.07 14.24 24.82
C ARG A 172 11.03 13.42 23.97
N GLN A 173 10.49 12.75 22.96
CA GLN A 173 11.23 11.93 22.01
C GLN A 173 10.79 12.24 20.58
N VAL A 174 11.64 11.88 19.63
CA VAL A 174 11.32 11.90 18.20
C VAL A 174 11.65 10.53 17.64
N ILE A 175 10.67 9.87 17.04
CA ILE A 175 10.88 8.59 16.33
C ILE A 175 10.66 8.80 14.84
N THR A 176 11.17 7.87 14.03
CA THR A 176 10.99 7.87 12.58
C THR A 176 10.19 6.65 12.12
N ILE A 177 9.07 6.89 11.45
CA ILE A 177 8.29 5.85 10.77
C ILE A 177 8.61 5.87 9.27
N GLY A 178 9.06 4.74 8.75
CA GLY A 178 9.35 4.53 7.33
C GLY A 178 8.11 4.01 6.58
N LEU A 179 7.81 4.65 5.45
CA LEU A 179 6.80 4.23 4.48
C LEU A 179 7.49 3.87 3.17
N VAL A 180 7.67 2.58 2.90
CA VAL A 180 8.33 2.10 1.67
C VAL A 180 7.32 1.50 0.72
N ASN A 181 7.35 1.92 -0.54
CA ASN A 181 6.54 1.29 -1.58
C ASN A 181 7.29 0.11 -2.19
N ASN A 182 7.00 -1.10 -1.71
CA ASN A 182 7.52 -2.35 -2.29
C ASN A 182 6.70 -2.83 -3.49
N GLY A 183 5.71 -2.05 -3.93
CA GLY A 183 4.91 -2.33 -5.10
C GLY A 183 5.66 -2.01 -6.39
N THR A 184 5.03 -2.38 -7.50
CA THR A 184 5.55 -2.13 -8.85
C THR A 184 4.96 -0.88 -9.48
N ALA A 185 3.92 -0.29 -8.86
CA ALA A 185 3.32 0.97 -9.28
C ALA A 185 3.38 2.04 -8.17
N SER A 186 3.26 3.31 -8.58
CA SER A 186 3.22 4.44 -7.66
C SER A 186 2.01 4.35 -6.74
N ALA A 187 2.22 4.51 -5.43
CA ALA A 187 1.14 4.79 -4.50
C ALA A 187 0.80 6.27 -4.61
N LYS A 188 -0.46 6.58 -4.90
CA LYS A 188 -0.95 7.95 -5.14
C LYS A 188 -1.72 8.48 -3.95
N ASN A 189 -1.58 9.77 -3.66
CA ASN A 189 -2.22 10.48 -2.54
C ASN A 189 -2.14 9.68 -1.24
N VAL A 190 -0.91 9.33 -0.84
CA VAL A 190 -0.67 8.56 0.36
C VAL A 190 -1.04 9.41 1.58
N VAL A 191 -1.95 8.89 2.40
CA VAL A 191 -2.40 9.50 3.65
C VAL A 191 -1.98 8.61 4.80
N PHE A 192 -1.13 9.16 5.66
CA PHE A 192 -0.63 8.54 6.87
C PHE A 192 -1.52 8.91 8.05
N GLU A 193 -1.93 7.93 8.85
CA GLU A 193 -2.68 8.11 10.08
C GLU A 193 -2.01 7.31 11.21
N LEU A 194 -1.87 7.93 12.39
CA LEU A 194 -1.17 7.39 13.53
C LEU A 194 -2.05 7.41 14.78
N LEU A 195 -2.11 6.27 15.45
CA LEU A 195 -2.79 6.09 16.72
C LEU A 195 -1.83 5.50 17.75
N THR A 196 -1.99 5.94 19.00
CA THR A 196 -1.20 5.50 20.15
C THR A 196 -2.12 5.29 21.37
N GLN A 197 -1.54 4.82 22.48
CA GLN A 197 -2.24 4.69 23.76
C GLN A 197 -2.63 6.08 24.32
N PRO A 198 -3.77 6.23 25.04
CA PRO A 198 -4.29 7.53 25.46
C PRO A 198 -3.37 8.40 26.34
N GLN A 199 -2.37 7.79 26.99
CA GLN A 199 -1.45 8.48 27.90
C GLN A 199 -0.26 9.11 27.17
N ILE A 200 -0.15 8.92 25.87
CA ILE A 200 0.98 9.39 25.06
C ILE A 200 0.50 10.51 24.16
N TYR A 201 1.19 11.64 24.23
CA TYR A 201 0.97 12.74 23.30
C TYR A 201 1.81 12.51 22.05
N ILE A 202 1.23 12.79 20.89
CA ILE A 202 1.90 12.82 19.59
C ILE A 202 1.58 14.14 18.89
N ASN A 203 2.55 14.70 18.17
CA ASN A 203 2.36 15.96 17.44
C ASN A 203 1.51 15.79 16.16
N ILE A 204 1.54 14.61 15.54
CA ILE A 204 0.82 14.31 14.31
C ILE A 204 -0.04 13.05 14.46
N THR A 205 -1.30 13.16 14.06
CA THR A 205 -2.24 12.02 13.97
C THR A 205 -2.59 11.68 12.52
N LYS A 206 -2.44 12.65 11.61
CA LYS A 206 -2.70 12.52 10.18
C LYS A 206 -1.75 13.40 9.38
N LEU A 207 -1.27 12.89 8.24
CA LEU A 207 -0.40 13.59 7.32
C LEU A 207 -0.68 13.18 5.88
N GLU A 208 -0.83 14.15 4.99
CA GLU A 208 -0.81 13.93 3.54
C GLU A 208 0.65 13.84 3.08
N VAL A 209 1.09 12.63 2.73
CA VAL A 209 2.47 12.36 2.33
C VAL A 209 2.68 12.66 0.85
N GLY A 210 1.62 12.59 0.04
CA GLY A 210 1.68 12.73 -1.40
C GLY A 210 1.99 11.40 -2.09
N ASP A 211 2.65 11.44 -3.25
CA ASP A 211 2.91 10.24 -4.03
C ASP A 211 4.21 9.55 -3.60
N ILE A 212 4.18 8.21 -3.50
CA ILE A 212 5.38 7.40 -3.26
C ILE A 212 5.60 6.49 -4.47
N PRO A 213 6.61 6.79 -5.33
CA PRO A 213 6.98 5.94 -6.45
C PRO A 213 7.39 4.51 -6.02
N PRO A 214 7.40 3.53 -6.94
CA PRO A 214 7.93 2.20 -6.66
C PRO A 214 9.36 2.25 -6.09
N VAL A 215 9.65 1.39 -5.10
CA VAL A 215 10.96 1.22 -4.44
C VAL A 215 11.41 2.44 -3.62
N ASN A 216 10.66 3.55 -3.65
CA ASN A 216 10.97 4.72 -2.86
C ASN A 216 10.42 4.61 -1.44
N GLU A 217 11.04 5.38 -0.54
CA GLU A 217 10.66 5.48 0.86
C GLU A 217 10.44 6.94 1.24
N VAL A 218 9.43 7.19 2.08
CA VAL A 218 9.27 8.46 2.80
C VAL A 218 9.41 8.19 4.30
N LYS A 219 10.16 9.06 4.98
CA LYS A 219 10.38 9.01 6.44
C LYS A 219 9.53 10.08 7.10
N VAL A 220 8.70 9.66 8.05
CA VAL A 220 7.81 10.53 8.81
C VAL A 220 8.35 10.67 10.24
N PRO A 221 8.91 11.83 10.63
CA PRO A 221 9.29 12.07 12.01
C PRO A 221 8.04 12.33 12.86
N VAL A 222 7.94 11.63 14.00
CA VAL A 222 6.85 11.77 14.96
C VAL A 222 7.43 12.23 16.28
N GLU A 223 7.01 13.40 16.75
CA GLU A 223 7.35 13.85 18.10
C GLU A 223 6.33 13.27 19.08
N LEU A 224 6.83 12.73 20.18
CA LEU A 224 6.02 12.12 21.22
C LEU A 224 6.49 12.51 22.61
N PHE A 225 5.54 12.55 23.54
CA PHE A 225 5.82 12.72 24.96
C PHE A 225 5.35 11.48 25.71
N ILE A 226 6.30 10.81 26.36
CA ILE A 226 6.08 9.56 27.08
C ILE A 226 6.11 9.85 28.58
N PRO A 227 5.03 9.59 29.31
CA PRO A 227 5.03 9.75 30.76
C PRO A 227 5.94 8.71 31.44
N PRO A 228 6.67 9.09 32.51
CA PRO A 228 7.51 8.16 33.29
C PRO A 228 6.77 6.93 33.84
N THR A 229 5.44 7.00 33.98
CA THR A 229 4.60 5.87 34.43
C THR A 229 4.59 4.69 33.46
N LEU A 230 5.04 4.88 32.22
CA LEU A 230 5.14 3.83 31.20
C LEU A 230 6.55 3.19 31.14
N SER A 231 7.44 3.51 32.07
CA SER A 231 8.77 2.89 32.14
C SER A 231 8.71 1.38 32.20
N ASN A 232 9.62 0.69 31.51
CA ASN A 232 9.67 -0.77 31.39
C ASN A 232 8.39 -1.40 30.79
N THR A 233 7.64 -0.65 30.00
CA THR A 233 6.48 -1.15 29.26
C THR A 233 6.72 -1.13 27.74
N THR A 234 5.75 -1.60 26.97
CA THR A 234 5.77 -1.52 25.50
C THR A 234 4.71 -0.52 25.02
N LEU A 235 5.18 0.51 24.32
CA LEU A 235 4.39 1.43 23.54
C LEU A 235 3.96 0.74 22.23
N ILE A 236 2.68 0.82 21.89
CA ILE A 236 2.15 0.31 20.62
C ILE A 236 1.69 1.49 19.77
N LEU A 237 2.36 1.70 18.63
CA LEU A 237 1.99 2.67 17.62
C LEU A 237 1.30 1.96 16.47
N THR A 238 0.01 2.26 16.28
CA THR A 238 -0.76 1.74 15.14
C THR A 238 -0.74 2.76 14.03
N THR A 239 -0.07 2.43 12.94
CA THR A 239 -0.03 3.26 11.74
C THR A 239 -0.95 2.65 10.69
N THR A 240 -1.85 3.46 10.15
CA THR A 240 -2.67 3.13 8.99
C THR A 240 -2.32 4.07 7.85
N VAL A 241 -2.11 3.51 6.67
CA VAL A 241 -1.83 4.27 5.46
C VAL A 241 -2.86 3.92 4.41
N THR A 242 -3.54 4.93 3.89
CA THR A 242 -4.49 4.79 2.77
C THR A 242 -3.92 5.47 1.54
N TYR A 243 -4.12 4.87 0.36
CA TYR A 243 -3.52 5.32 -0.90
C TYR A 243 -4.26 4.76 -2.10
N TYR A 244 -3.98 5.28 -3.29
CA TYR A 244 -4.59 4.82 -4.54
C TYR A 244 -3.56 4.19 -5.49
N GLY A 245 -3.98 3.18 -6.23
CA GLY A 245 -3.23 2.62 -7.35
C GLY A 245 -3.47 3.33 -8.68
N PRO A 246 -2.80 2.91 -9.77
CA PRO A 246 -2.94 3.49 -11.11
C PRO A 246 -4.37 3.58 -11.65
N LEU A 247 -5.26 2.66 -11.26
CA LEU A 247 -6.68 2.63 -11.67
C LEU A 247 -7.59 3.38 -10.68
N GLY A 248 -7.03 4.08 -9.70
CA GLY A 248 -7.78 4.76 -8.65
C GLY A 248 -8.38 3.82 -7.61
N ILE A 249 -7.95 2.55 -7.57
CA ILE A 249 -8.36 1.58 -6.56
C ILE A 249 -7.71 1.95 -5.22
N THR A 250 -8.53 2.00 -4.17
CA THR A 250 -8.06 2.30 -2.81
C THR A 250 -7.40 1.10 -2.16
N TYR A 251 -6.24 1.33 -1.57
CA TYR A 251 -5.48 0.38 -0.76
C TYR A 251 -5.33 0.90 0.66
N THR A 252 -5.24 -0.04 1.61
CA THR A 252 -4.97 0.25 3.02
C THR A 252 -3.90 -0.69 3.54
N SER A 253 -2.85 -0.13 4.14
CA SER A 253 -1.82 -0.86 4.87
C SER A 253 -1.88 -0.47 6.35
N THR A 254 -1.88 -1.44 7.25
CA THR A 254 -1.84 -1.19 8.69
C THR A 254 -0.68 -1.94 9.33
N SER A 255 0.05 -1.28 10.23
CA SER A 255 1.13 -1.88 11.02
C SER A 255 1.03 -1.47 12.48
N LYS A 256 1.38 -2.39 13.38
CA LYS A 256 1.53 -2.13 14.82
C LYS A 256 3.01 -2.21 15.17
N ASN A 257 3.63 -1.06 15.38
CA ASN A 257 5.02 -0.95 15.79
C ASN A 257 5.09 -0.98 17.32
N ASN A 258 5.78 -1.98 17.86
CA ASN A 258 6.00 -2.13 19.29
C ASN A 258 7.35 -1.50 19.63
N ILE A 259 7.34 -0.50 20.51
CA ILE A 259 8.52 0.25 20.94
C ILE A 259 8.67 0.09 22.45
N TYR A 260 9.84 -0.33 22.91
CA TYR A 260 10.11 -0.50 24.33
C TYR A 260 10.35 0.86 25.01
N VAL A 261 9.69 1.09 26.14
CA VAL A 261 9.93 2.29 26.96
C VAL A 261 11.00 1.96 27.99
N GLU A 262 12.13 2.63 27.89
CA GLU A 262 13.26 2.43 28.78
C GLU A 262 12.90 2.81 30.23
N GLN A 263 13.67 2.27 31.17
CA GLN A 263 13.49 2.56 32.58
C GLN A 263 13.72 4.06 32.87
N TYR A 264 12.73 4.73 33.47
CA TYR A 264 12.95 6.02 34.09
C TYR A 264 13.47 5.85 35.50
N ASP A 265 14.72 6.24 35.70
CA ASP A 265 15.26 6.44 37.02
C ASP A 265 15.05 7.91 37.43
N LYS A 266 14.34 8.11 38.54
CA LYS A 266 14.12 9.46 39.06
C LYS A 266 15.45 10.06 39.52
N PRO A 267 15.79 11.31 39.16
CA PRO A 267 16.97 11.97 39.71
C PRO A 267 16.85 12.20 41.21
N ILE A 268 17.94 11.97 41.93
CA ILE A 268 18.04 12.17 43.38
C ILE A 268 19.28 13.03 43.61
N LEU A 269 19.08 14.34 43.78
CA LEU A 269 20.16 15.29 44.01
C LEU A 269 20.35 15.51 45.51
N ASN A 270 21.52 15.15 46.01
CA ASN A 270 21.96 15.43 47.38
C ASN A 270 22.94 16.59 47.37
N THR A 271 22.90 17.44 48.39
CA THR A 271 23.80 18.59 48.50
C THR A 271 24.53 18.62 49.82
N TYR A 272 25.81 19.01 49.80
CA TYR A 272 26.63 19.16 51.01
C TYR A 272 27.72 20.20 50.81
N LEU A 273 28.16 20.82 51.91
CA LEU A 273 29.28 21.75 51.92
C LEU A 273 30.56 21.02 52.36
N SER A 274 31.68 21.32 51.72
CA SER A 274 32.99 20.77 52.13
C SER A 274 33.43 21.25 53.51
N SER A 275 33.03 22.47 53.89
CA SER A 275 33.15 23.00 55.25
C SER A 275 31.87 23.74 55.61
N ASN A 276 31.40 23.53 56.84
CA ASN A 276 30.14 24.04 57.39
C ASN A 276 30.33 24.84 58.70
N GLU A 277 31.57 25.12 59.09
CA GLU A 277 31.90 25.91 60.27
C GLU A 277 32.27 27.34 59.86
N LEU A 278 31.56 28.32 60.42
CA LEU A 278 31.79 29.74 60.17
C LEU A 278 31.82 30.50 61.49
N LEU A 279 32.91 31.22 61.74
CA LEU A 279 33.03 32.07 62.92
C LEU A 279 32.22 33.37 62.73
N SER A 280 31.65 33.88 63.82
CA SER A 280 30.92 35.15 63.79
C SER A 280 31.83 36.29 63.30
N GLY A 281 31.30 37.14 62.41
CA GLY A 281 32.04 38.26 61.81
C GLY A 281 33.07 37.86 60.74
N SER A 282 33.18 36.57 60.39
CA SER A 282 34.13 36.08 59.37
C SER A 282 33.45 35.69 58.05
N SER A 283 34.25 35.36 57.04
CA SER A 283 33.81 34.75 55.78
C SER A 283 34.38 33.35 55.63
N LEU A 284 33.58 32.45 55.05
CA LEU A 284 33.92 31.08 54.71
C LEU A 284 33.85 30.92 53.19
N SER A 285 34.97 30.54 52.58
CA SER A 285 35.00 30.05 51.20
C SER A 285 34.95 28.53 51.25
N THR A 286 33.90 27.94 50.69
CA THR A 286 33.60 26.51 50.74
C THR A 286 33.01 26.06 49.41
N ASN A 287 33.01 24.75 49.16
CA ASN A 287 32.42 24.18 47.96
C ASN A 287 31.09 23.52 48.29
N LEU A 288 30.03 23.92 47.59
CA LEU A 288 28.77 23.18 47.54
C LEU A 288 28.90 22.07 46.51
N THR A 289 28.82 20.83 46.95
CA THR A 289 28.80 19.67 46.06
C THR A 289 27.37 19.20 45.89
N ILE A 290 26.98 18.92 44.66
CA ILE A 290 25.69 18.35 44.27
C ILE A 290 25.98 16.96 43.72
N LEU A 291 25.62 15.93 44.46
CA LEU A 291 25.79 14.53 44.06
C LEU A 291 24.46 13.99 43.56
N ASN A 292 24.42 13.46 42.34
CA ASN A 292 23.24 12.75 41.84
C ASN A 292 23.34 11.25 42.14
N SER A 293 22.54 10.76 43.07
CA SER A 293 22.44 9.33 43.40
C SER A 293 21.24 8.63 42.76
N GLY A 294 20.54 9.28 41.82
CA GLY A 294 19.41 8.73 41.09
C GLY A 294 19.67 8.67 39.58
N GLY A 295 18.60 8.74 38.78
CA GLY A 295 18.72 8.86 37.32
C GLY A 295 19.18 10.24 36.85
N ILE A 296 19.35 10.43 35.53
CA ILE A 296 19.86 11.68 34.96
C ILE A 296 18.97 12.87 35.35
N ALA A 297 19.56 13.93 35.91
CA ALA A 297 18.88 15.20 36.12
C ALA A 297 19.22 16.15 34.97
N ARG A 298 18.22 16.72 34.30
CA ARG A 298 18.40 17.72 33.22
C ARG A 298 17.85 19.07 33.67
N ASP A 299 18.42 20.16 33.14
CA ASP A 299 17.99 21.54 33.39
C ASP A 299 17.91 21.87 34.89
N VAL A 300 18.94 21.46 35.64
CA VAL A 300 19.00 21.63 37.09
C VAL A 300 19.26 23.09 37.44
N VAL A 301 18.34 23.67 38.21
CA VAL A 301 18.46 25.06 38.70
C VAL A 301 18.78 25.05 40.19
N VAL A 302 19.96 25.58 40.53
CA VAL A 302 20.43 25.69 41.91
C VAL A 302 20.30 27.13 42.34
N ARG A 303 19.49 27.36 43.38
CA ARG A 303 19.28 28.70 43.95
C ARG A 303 19.76 28.72 45.40
N LEU A 304 20.83 29.46 45.66
CA LEU A 304 21.39 29.64 46.99
C LEU A 304 20.63 30.73 47.73
N THR A 305 20.19 30.42 48.94
CA THR A 305 19.54 31.37 49.86
C THR A 305 20.15 31.22 51.25
N THR A 306 20.02 32.27 52.04
CA THR A 306 20.56 32.32 53.39
C THR A 306 19.62 33.12 54.29
N GLN A 307 19.79 32.98 55.61
CA GLN A 307 19.03 33.73 56.62
C GLN A 307 19.99 34.59 57.45
N GLN A 308 19.51 35.71 58.00
CA GLN A 308 20.35 36.54 58.89
C GLN A 308 20.87 35.71 60.09
N PRO A 309 22.13 35.94 60.54
CA PRO A 309 23.06 37.00 60.14
C PRO A 309 23.94 36.68 58.90
N LEU A 310 23.65 35.60 58.17
CA LEU A 310 24.48 35.15 57.06
C LEU A 310 24.13 35.85 55.73
N GLN A 311 25.15 36.12 54.92
CA GLN A 311 25.04 36.65 53.57
C GLN A 311 25.86 35.80 52.59
N ILE A 312 25.35 35.60 51.38
CA ILE A 312 26.07 34.91 50.30
C ILE A 312 26.72 35.99 49.42
N TYR A 313 28.01 35.82 49.12
CA TYR A 313 28.75 36.69 48.22
C TYR A 313 28.90 36.04 46.85
N GLY A 314 28.56 36.78 45.79
CA GLY A 314 28.65 36.32 44.39
C GLY A 314 27.34 35.77 43.82
N ASN A 315 27.44 34.83 42.88
CA ASN A 315 26.27 34.26 42.21
C ASN A 315 25.44 33.39 43.17
N THR A 316 24.13 33.59 43.12
CA THR A 316 23.14 32.81 43.87
C THR A 316 22.28 31.91 42.99
N LEU A 317 22.46 31.98 41.67
CA LEU A 317 21.74 31.17 40.69
C LEU A 317 22.75 30.48 39.77
N TYR A 318 22.63 29.15 39.68
CA TYR A 318 23.41 28.32 38.78
C TYR A 318 22.45 27.45 37.98
N VAL A 319 22.67 27.37 36.67
CA VAL A 319 21.93 26.49 35.75
C VAL A 319 22.91 25.44 35.26
N ILE A 320 22.54 24.18 35.42
CA ILE A 320 23.36 23.02 35.06
C ILE A 320 22.54 22.20 34.07
N ASP A 321 23.06 22.02 32.85
CA ASP A 321 22.34 21.36 31.76
C ASP A 321 22.01 19.89 32.08
N GLU A 322 22.98 19.17 32.66
CA GLU A 322 22.85 17.74 32.98
C GLU A 322 23.72 17.40 34.22
N VAL A 323 23.18 16.56 35.11
CA VAL A 323 23.94 15.86 36.15
C VAL A 323 23.65 14.37 36.02
N ARG A 324 24.63 13.58 35.59
CA ARG A 324 24.48 12.13 35.35
C ARG A 324 24.44 11.34 36.66
N PRO A 325 23.95 10.09 36.63
CA PRO A 325 24.02 9.19 37.78
C PRO A 325 25.45 9.05 38.29
N ASN A 326 25.63 9.21 39.60
CA ASN A 326 26.91 9.19 40.31
C ASN A 326 27.89 10.31 39.94
N GLU A 327 27.42 11.36 39.26
CA GLU A 327 28.20 12.57 38.99
C GLU A 327 28.08 13.57 40.14
N ASP A 328 29.18 14.25 40.44
CA ASP A 328 29.26 15.38 41.35
C ASP A 328 29.54 16.70 40.62
N ILE A 329 28.70 17.70 40.87
CA ILE A 329 28.95 19.09 40.45
C ILE A 329 29.40 19.90 41.65
N VAL A 330 30.52 20.60 41.50
CA VAL A 330 31.11 21.41 42.56
C VAL A 330 30.94 22.89 42.23
N ILE A 331 30.26 23.62 43.11
CA ILE A 331 30.04 25.06 43.00
C ILE A 331 30.80 25.77 44.14
N PRO A 332 31.76 26.66 43.84
CA PRO A 332 32.41 27.45 44.88
C PRO A 332 31.44 28.50 45.45
N VAL A 333 31.31 28.57 46.76
CA VAL A 333 30.41 29.48 47.48
C VAL A 333 31.18 30.23 48.55
N THR A 334 30.93 31.53 48.66
CA THR A 334 31.47 32.36 49.74
C THR A 334 30.32 32.86 50.61
N ILE A 335 30.37 32.54 51.91
CA ILE A 335 29.34 32.89 52.90
C ILE A 335 30.00 33.76 53.97
N SER A 336 29.38 34.88 54.35
CA SER A 336 29.85 35.75 55.42
C SER A 336 28.81 35.89 56.53
N SER A 337 29.27 35.97 57.77
CA SER A 337 28.43 36.27 58.93
C SER A 337 28.63 37.71 59.35
N THR A 338 27.55 38.48 59.50
CA THR A 338 27.66 39.81 60.12
C THR A 338 27.91 39.66 61.62
N PRO A 339 28.82 40.44 62.23
CA PRO A 339 29.04 40.38 63.66
C PRO A 339 27.74 40.66 64.41
N THR A 340 27.31 39.70 65.24
CA THR A 340 26.26 39.92 66.24
C THR A 340 26.80 40.92 67.26
N THR A 341 26.28 42.15 67.22
CA THR A 341 26.43 43.17 68.27
C THR A 341 25.74 42.75 69.55
#